data_AF-A0A1I2Z318-F1
#
_entry.id   AF-A0A1I2Z318-F1
#
_cell.length_a   1.000
_cell.length_b   1.000
_cell.length_c   1.000
_cell.angle_alpha   90.00
_cell.angle_beta   90.00
_cell.angle_gamma   90.00
#
_symmetry.space_group_name_H-M   'P 1'
#
loop_
_entity.id
_entity.type
_entity.pdbx_description
1 polymer ?
#
loop_
_entity_poly.entity_id
_entity_poly.type
_entity_poly.pdbx_seq_one_letter_code
_entity_poly.pdbx_strand_id
1 'polypeptide(L)'
;MYTLSSRAKSINNGFAESKREKGNTNIDWLRSHWRPDRVAMLLVGGTDLIHFRLRIAQSHLRNDLTPSHWSHVALLDESTTADLYAAPLYEISLTPAGGFGFPTARNCLQNSALEKYGDPKLFPNIGILYLPPSVEPRMLMNAVERFQQQRIVIDAVQLLLAWLGYAWGAGRAGNPLLDGLGMPSAAMLETVTGAAGFDLTPGLESRASCPEAIWQSARWWHEYHEENKEGPITGAFYTPHRLPAGQ
;
A
#
# COMPACT_ATOMS: atom_id res chain seq x y z
N MET A 1 -16.56 0.75 -20.30
CA MET A 1 -15.58 0.06 -19.44
C MET A 1 -16.41 -0.61 -18.35
N TYR A 2 -16.50 -1.95 -18.34
CA TYR A 2 -17.22 -2.66 -17.29
C TYR A 2 -16.33 -2.65 -16.03
N THR A 3 -16.60 -1.75 -15.09
CA THR A 3 -16.05 -1.84 -13.74
C THR A 3 -16.69 -3.06 -13.08
N LEU A 4 -15.91 -4.10 -12.77
CA LEU A 4 -16.40 -5.12 -11.85
C LEU A 4 -16.65 -4.44 -10.50
N SER A 5 -17.86 -4.58 -9.97
CA SER A 5 -18.15 -4.24 -8.59
C SER A 5 -18.03 -5.50 -7.74
N SER A 6 -17.50 -5.38 -6.54
CA SER A 6 -17.55 -6.48 -5.57
C SER A 6 -18.99 -6.96 -5.37
N ARG A 7 -19.14 -8.28 -5.22
CA ARG A 7 -20.42 -8.93 -4.89
C ARG A 7 -20.61 -9.13 -3.38
N ALA A 8 -19.62 -8.74 -2.57
CA ALA A 8 -19.63 -9.02 -1.15
C ALA A 8 -20.79 -8.35 -0.43
N LYS A 9 -21.46 -9.14 0.42
CA LYS A 9 -22.64 -8.67 1.18
C LYS A 9 -22.29 -8.10 2.55
N SER A 10 -21.08 -8.37 3.02
CA SER A 10 -20.55 -7.88 4.30
C SER A 10 -19.07 -7.53 4.18
N ILE A 11 -18.53 -6.85 5.20
CA ILE A 11 -17.09 -6.62 5.32
C ILE A 11 -16.37 -7.92 5.68
N ASN A 12 -15.12 -8.04 5.24
CA ASN A 12 -14.23 -9.13 5.61
C ASN A 12 -13.90 -9.10 7.12
N ASN A 13 -14.38 -10.08 7.87
CA ASN A 13 -14.12 -10.20 9.31
C ASN A 13 -12.66 -10.55 9.64
N GLY A 14 -11.91 -11.11 8.67
CA GLY A 14 -10.49 -11.41 8.80
C GLY A 14 -9.58 -10.17 8.70
N PHE A 15 -10.14 -9.01 8.34
CA PHE A 15 -9.43 -7.74 8.27
C PHE A 15 -10.20 -6.66 9.05
N ALA A 16 -9.83 -6.47 10.31
CA ALA A 16 -10.62 -5.72 11.28
C ALA A 16 -9.88 -4.54 11.91
N GLU A 17 -10.63 -3.57 12.45
CA GLU A 17 -10.03 -2.46 13.18
C GLU A 17 -9.53 -2.94 14.55
N SER A 18 -8.31 -2.55 14.92
CA SER A 18 -7.69 -2.84 16.21
C SER A 18 -6.97 -1.60 16.74
N LYS A 19 -7.42 -1.08 17.89
CA LYS A 19 -6.93 0.19 18.42
C LYS A 19 -5.49 0.09 18.93
N ARG A 20 -4.68 1.11 18.63
CA ARG A 20 -3.39 1.32 19.29
C ARG A 20 -3.59 1.85 20.70
N GLU A 21 -2.97 1.20 21.68
CA GLU A 21 -3.03 1.63 23.07
C GLU A 21 -2.35 3.00 23.24
N LYS A 22 -2.76 3.73 24.28
CA LYS A 22 -2.22 5.06 24.57
C LYS A 22 -0.76 4.94 24.97
N GLY A 23 0.13 5.64 24.26
CA GLY A 23 1.58 5.64 24.51
C GLY A 23 2.35 4.67 23.63
N ASN A 24 1.68 3.72 22.97
CA ASN A 24 2.34 2.78 22.06
C ASN A 24 2.76 3.45 20.76
N THR A 25 3.94 3.08 20.27
CA THR A 25 4.41 3.43 18.93
C THR A 25 3.71 2.60 17.87
N ASN A 26 3.93 2.92 16.59
CA ASN A 26 3.47 2.07 15.50
C ASN A 26 4.14 0.69 15.52
N ILE A 27 5.40 0.62 15.98
CA ILE A 27 6.13 -0.65 16.09
C ILE A 27 5.51 -1.54 17.18
N ASP A 28 5.13 -0.96 18.32
CA ASP A 28 4.46 -1.71 19.40
C ASP A 28 3.10 -2.25 18.96
N TRP A 29 2.35 -1.46 18.18
CA TRP A 29 1.09 -1.91 17.59
C TRP A 29 1.32 -3.03 16.56
N LEU A 30 2.35 -2.94 15.72
CA LEU A 30 2.65 -3.99 14.75
C LEU A 30 3.09 -5.28 15.44
N ARG A 31 3.88 -5.21 16.52
CA ARG A 31 4.33 -6.39 17.28
C ARG A 31 3.16 -7.22 17.81
N SER A 32 2.06 -6.60 18.25
CA SER A 32 0.90 -7.33 18.74
C SER A 32 0.07 -7.99 17.64
N HIS A 33 0.31 -7.64 16.37
CA HIS A 33 -0.38 -8.21 15.21
C HIS A 33 0.52 -9.04 14.30
N TRP A 34 1.84 -9.07 14.54
CA TRP A 34 2.85 -9.66 13.66
C TRP A 34 2.69 -11.19 13.52
N ARG A 35 2.80 -11.67 12.29
CA ARG A 35 2.75 -13.10 11.93
C ARG A 35 3.94 -13.40 11.02
N PRO A 36 5.04 -13.96 11.55
CA PRO A 36 6.27 -14.16 10.79
C PRO A 36 6.14 -15.22 9.69
N ASP A 37 5.10 -16.06 9.74
CA ASP A 37 4.79 -17.11 8.76
C ASP A 37 4.06 -16.60 7.52
N ARG A 38 3.80 -15.29 7.42
CA ARG A 38 2.98 -14.71 6.35
C ARG A 38 3.66 -13.53 5.68
N VAL A 39 3.44 -13.41 4.37
CA VAL A 39 3.76 -12.20 3.64
C VAL A 39 2.87 -11.06 4.12
N ALA A 40 3.48 -9.95 4.51
CA ALA A 40 2.79 -8.79 5.04
C ALA A 40 3.03 -7.53 4.21
N MET A 41 1.98 -6.72 4.05
CA MET A 41 2.04 -5.36 3.53
C MET A 41 1.68 -4.38 4.65
N LEU A 42 2.42 -3.28 4.71
CA LEU A 42 2.18 -2.16 5.62
C LEU A 42 1.38 -1.09 4.88
N LEU A 43 0.23 -0.70 5.39
CA LEU A 43 -0.45 0.54 5.01
C LEU A 43 -0.15 1.63 6.03
N VAL A 44 0.16 2.84 5.55
CA VAL A 44 0.32 4.02 6.41
C VAL A 44 -0.38 5.25 5.86
N GLY A 45 -0.90 6.08 6.75
CA GLY A 45 -1.43 7.40 6.44
C GLY A 45 -0.69 8.47 7.21
N GLY A 46 0.13 9.25 6.50
CA GLY A 46 0.90 10.34 7.08
C GLY A 46 0.12 11.65 7.25
N THR A 47 0.76 12.62 7.93
CA THR A 47 0.21 13.96 8.23
C THR A 47 0.91 15.11 7.52
N ASP A 48 2.09 14.89 6.94
CA ASP A 48 2.79 15.95 6.20
C ASP A 48 2.06 16.35 4.90
N LEU A 49 2.54 17.41 4.25
CA LEU A 49 1.91 17.96 3.06
C LEU A 49 1.85 16.96 1.89
N ILE A 50 2.87 16.13 1.72
CA ILE A 50 2.91 15.11 0.66
C ILE A 50 1.84 14.06 0.97
N HIS A 51 1.85 13.48 2.16
CA HIS A 51 0.87 12.48 2.58
C HIS A 51 -0.57 13.02 2.55
N PHE A 52 -0.78 14.28 2.90
CA PHE A 52 -2.07 14.96 2.75
C PHE A 52 -2.55 14.98 1.29
N ARG A 53 -1.71 15.44 0.35
CA ARG A 53 -2.03 15.48 -1.08
C ARG A 53 -2.31 14.09 -1.64
N LEU A 54 -1.52 13.09 -1.28
CA LEU A 54 -1.70 11.70 -1.70
C LEU A 54 -3.04 11.12 -1.22
N ARG A 55 -3.47 11.45 0.00
CA ARG A 55 -4.76 11.00 0.55
C ARG A 55 -5.95 11.67 -0.14
N ILE A 56 -5.85 12.95 -0.49
CA ILE A 56 -6.86 13.67 -1.29
C ILE A 56 -6.95 13.12 -2.70
N ALA A 57 -5.82 12.82 -3.34
CA ALA A 57 -5.79 12.28 -4.70
C ALA A 57 -6.70 11.04 -4.86
N GLN A 58 -6.83 10.24 -3.81
CA GLN A 58 -7.61 9.00 -3.81
C GLN A 58 -9.10 9.18 -3.49
N SER A 59 -9.58 10.40 -3.18
CA SER A 59 -10.97 10.68 -2.79
C SER A 59 -12.02 10.13 -3.76
N HIS A 60 -11.75 10.17 -5.06
CA HIS A 60 -12.68 9.73 -6.10
C HIS A 60 -12.95 8.22 -6.12
N LEU A 61 -12.15 7.42 -5.41
CA LEU A 61 -12.37 5.99 -5.24
C LEU A 61 -13.36 5.67 -4.12
N ARG A 62 -13.71 6.66 -3.29
CA ARG A 62 -14.67 6.50 -2.20
C ARG A 62 -16.01 7.08 -2.59
N ASN A 63 -17.08 6.35 -2.27
CA ASN A 63 -18.45 6.80 -2.51
C ASN A 63 -18.80 8.09 -1.75
N ASP A 64 -18.12 8.34 -0.62
CA ASP A 64 -18.31 9.53 0.21
C ASP A 64 -17.41 10.71 -0.21
N LEU A 65 -16.57 10.54 -1.24
CA LEU A 65 -15.56 11.49 -1.71
C LEU A 65 -14.58 12.00 -0.64
N THR A 66 -14.57 11.40 0.55
CA THR A 66 -13.65 11.79 1.61
C THR A 66 -12.23 11.37 1.25
N PRO A 67 -11.20 12.08 1.73
CA PRO A 67 -9.82 11.67 1.50
C PRO A 67 -9.56 10.26 2.05
N SER A 68 -8.71 9.49 1.36
CA SER A 68 -8.29 8.17 1.82
C SER A 68 -7.68 8.24 3.23
N HIS A 69 -7.77 7.14 3.98
CA HIS A 69 -7.00 7.00 5.23
C HIS A 69 -5.50 6.76 4.96
N TRP A 70 -5.14 6.36 3.74
CA TRP A 70 -3.85 5.78 3.40
C TRP A 70 -3.12 6.66 2.39
N SER A 71 -1.84 6.87 2.63
CA SER A 71 -0.97 7.64 1.74
C SER A 71 0.11 6.79 1.09
N HIS A 72 0.34 5.57 1.61
CA HIS A 72 1.44 4.73 1.17
C HIS A 72 1.23 3.28 1.58
N VAL A 73 1.88 2.39 0.83
CA VAL A 73 1.95 0.95 1.12
C VAL A 73 3.39 0.45 0.94
N ALA A 74 3.81 -0.56 1.70
CA ALA A 74 5.12 -1.20 1.55
C ALA A 74 5.00 -2.71 1.76
N LEU A 75 5.86 -3.50 1.13
CA LEU A 75 6.01 -4.93 1.43
C LEU A 75 7.00 -5.08 2.59
N LEU A 76 6.62 -5.80 3.65
CA LEU A 76 7.56 -6.20 4.71
C LEU A 76 8.26 -7.49 4.31
N ASP A 77 9.58 -7.52 4.51
CA ASP A 77 10.37 -8.75 4.40
C ASP A 77 10.22 -9.62 5.67
N GLU A 78 10.71 -10.85 5.60
CA GLU A 78 10.75 -11.77 6.72
C GLU A 78 11.49 -11.14 7.93
N SER A 79 10.86 -11.18 9.09
CA SER A 79 11.41 -10.63 10.32
C SER A 79 10.86 -11.34 11.55
N THR A 80 11.66 -11.38 12.61
CA THR A 80 11.18 -11.85 13.92
C THR A 80 10.43 -10.72 14.64
N THR A 81 9.58 -11.06 15.62
CA THR A 81 8.91 -10.04 16.44
C THR A 81 9.91 -9.14 17.18
N ALA A 82 11.07 -9.67 17.56
CA ALA A 82 12.12 -8.91 18.25
C ALA A 82 12.77 -7.87 17.32
N ASP A 83 13.03 -8.27 16.07
CA ASP A 83 13.75 -7.46 15.08
C ASP A 83 12.83 -6.58 14.23
N LEU A 84 11.52 -6.63 14.48
CA LEU A 84 10.50 -5.95 13.67
C LEU A 84 10.79 -4.45 13.46
N TYR A 85 11.37 -3.78 14.46
CA TYR A 85 11.79 -2.38 14.36
C TYR A 85 12.73 -2.12 13.15
N ALA A 86 13.67 -3.03 12.89
CA ALA A 86 14.62 -2.96 11.80
C ALA A 86 14.21 -3.80 10.57
N ALA A 87 12.97 -4.32 10.55
CA ALA A 87 12.48 -5.14 9.46
C ALA A 87 12.63 -4.42 8.11
N PRO A 88 13.23 -5.07 7.10
CA PRO A 88 13.35 -4.49 5.77
C PRO A 88 11.99 -4.24 5.12
N LEU A 89 11.89 -3.13 4.40
CA LEU A 89 10.74 -2.78 3.58
C LEU A 89 11.14 -2.64 2.12
N TYR A 90 10.34 -3.21 1.22
CA TYR A 90 10.38 -2.93 -0.22
C TYR A 90 9.28 -1.95 -0.57
N GLU A 91 9.67 -0.78 -1.06
CA GLU A 91 8.73 0.31 -1.33
C GLU A 91 9.20 1.24 -2.46
N ILE A 92 8.26 2.04 -2.97
CA ILE A 92 8.58 3.21 -3.79
C ILE A 92 7.99 4.44 -3.10
N SER A 93 8.79 5.07 -2.24
CA SER A 93 8.38 6.21 -1.43
C SER A 93 8.59 7.53 -2.18
N LEU A 94 7.64 8.45 -2.05
CA LEU A 94 7.79 9.86 -2.48
C LEU A 94 8.57 10.72 -1.48
N THR A 95 8.86 10.18 -0.30
CA THR A 95 9.66 10.82 0.76
C THR A 95 10.77 9.88 1.25
N PRO A 96 11.68 9.43 0.37
CA PRO A 96 12.76 8.53 0.79
C PRO A 96 13.71 9.26 1.76
N ALA A 97 14.07 8.61 2.86
CA ALA A 97 14.90 9.21 3.92
C ALA A 97 16.28 9.69 3.40
N GLY A 98 16.87 8.97 2.44
CA GLY A 98 18.14 9.33 1.80
C GLY A 98 18.01 10.18 0.52
N GLY A 99 16.80 10.67 0.19
CA GLY A 99 16.52 11.28 -1.11
C GLY A 99 16.37 10.24 -2.23
N PHE A 100 16.13 10.70 -3.46
CA PHE A 100 15.76 9.81 -4.57
C PHE A 100 16.93 9.05 -5.22
N GLY A 101 18.17 9.46 -4.96
CA GLY A 101 19.35 8.88 -5.62
C GLY A 101 19.23 8.88 -7.16
N PHE A 102 19.75 7.83 -7.80
CA PHE A 102 19.58 7.57 -9.23
C PHE A 102 18.48 6.50 -9.44
N PRO A 103 17.22 6.89 -9.70
CA PRO A 103 16.05 6.02 -9.58
C PRO A 103 16.01 4.85 -10.58
N THR A 104 16.72 4.98 -11.68
CA THR A 104 16.71 4.04 -12.80
C THR A 104 17.37 2.69 -12.48
N ALA A 105 18.28 2.64 -11.53
CA ALA A 105 19.09 1.45 -11.25
C ALA A 105 18.29 0.26 -10.72
N ARG A 106 17.14 0.51 -10.06
CA ARG A 106 16.30 -0.53 -9.44
C ARG A 106 14.82 -0.31 -9.70
N ASN A 107 14.47 0.33 -10.82
CA ASN A 107 13.11 0.72 -11.16
C ASN A 107 12.40 1.44 -9.99
N CYS A 108 13.08 2.44 -9.39
CA CYS A 108 12.65 3.20 -8.21
C CYS A 108 12.47 2.42 -6.90
N LEU A 109 12.67 1.10 -6.88
CA LEU A 109 12.52 0.32 -5.66
C LEU A 109 13.59 0.71 -4.63
N GLN A 110 13.12 1.02 -3.43
CA GLN A 110 13.91 1.42 -2.29
C GLN A 110 13.83 0.31 -1.24
N ASN A 111 14.98 0.04 -0.61
CA ASN A 111 15.05 -0.76 0.59
C ASN A 111 15.13 0.21 1.77
N SER A 112 14.15 0.19 2.65
CA SER A 112 14.13 0.95 3.89
C SER A 112 13.89 0.02 5.08
N ALA A 113 13.73 0.60 6.27
CA ALA A 113 13.44 -0.16 7.48
C ALA A 113 12.13 0.34 8.10
N LEU A 114 11.45 -0.56 8.80
CA LEU A 114 10.15 -0.28 9.42
C LEU A 114 10.17 0.91 10.39
N GLU A 115 11.30 1.15 11.05
CA GLU A 115 11.50 2.29 11.95
C GLU A 115 11.06 3.64 11.37
N LYS A 116 11.17 3.82 10.04
CA LYS A 116 10.74 5.02 9.31
C LYS A 116 9.28 5.39 9.62
N TYR A 117 8.43 4.39 9.86
CA TYR A 117 7.00 4.54 10.11
C TYR A 117 6.65 4.41 11.60
N GLY A 118 7.64 4.43 12.50
CA GLY A 118 7.46 4.18 13.93
C GLY A 118 6.69 5.27 14.69
N ASP A 119 6.79 6.53 14.26
CA ASP A 119 6.18 7.67 14.97
C ASP A 119 4.66 7.82 14.66
N PRO A 120 3.77 7.58 15.64
CA PRO A 120 2.34 7.71 15.45
C PRO A 120 1.84 9.16 15.25
N LYS A 121 2.67 10.19 15.48
CA LYS A 121 2.32 11.59 15.18
C LYS A 121 2.50 11.89 13.70
N LEU A 122 3.55 11.36 13.10
CA LEU A 122 3.81 11.49 11.66
C LEU A 122 2.93 10.54 10.86
N PHE A 123 2.72 9.32 11.35
CA PHE A 123 1.92 8.27 10.71
C PHE A 123 0.82 7.76 11.65
N PRO A 124 -0.23 8.56 11.90
CA PRO A 124 -1.29 8.20 12.83
C PRO A 124 -2.12 7.00 12.38
N ASN A 125 -2.31 6.84 11.06
CA ASN A 125 -3.04 5.72 10.49
C ASN A 125 -2.06 4.61 10.11
N ILE A 126 -2.38 3.38 10.51
CA ILE A 126 -1.54 2.20 10.28
C ILE A 126 -2.40 0.97 9.99
N GLY A 127 -1.94 0.10 9.11
CA GLY A 127 -2.54 -1.19 8.84
C GLY A 127 -1.51 -2.23 8.45
N ILE A 128 -1.77 -3.47 8.81
CA ILE A 128 -1.00 -4.64 8.36
C ILE A 128 -1.94 -5.59 7.65
N LEU A 129 -1.56 -6.00 6.45
CA LEU A 129 -2.32 -6.87 5.57
C LEU A 129 -1.49 -8.09 5.28
N TYR A 130 -2.05 -9.27 5.54
CA TYR A 130 -1.44 -10.53 5.21
C TYR A 130 -2.06 -11.05 3.91
N LEU A 131 -1.20 -11.30 2.93
CA LEU A 131 -1.60 -12.02 1.72
C LEU A 131 -2.02 -13.44 2.11
N PRO A 132 -2.92 -14.06 1.32
CA PRO A 132 -3.34 -15.41 1.61
C PRO A 132 -2.21 -16.43 1.44
N PRO A 133 -2.31 -17.63 2.03
CA PRO A 133 -1.29 -18.69 1.91
C PRO A 133 -1.03 -19.17 0.48
N SER A 134 -1.91 -18.85 -0.47
CA SER A 134 -1.72 -19.11 -1.91
C SER A 134 -0.57 -18.30 -2.50
N VAL A 135 -0.19 -17.17 -1.88
CA VAL A 135 0.96 -16.36 -2.29
C VAL A 135 2.22 -16.87 -1.62
N GLU A 136 3.01 -17.63 -2.36
CA GLU A 136 4.29 -18.15 -1.86
C GLU A 136 5.33 -17.02 -1.69
N PRO A 137 5.94 -16.84 -0.51
CA PRO A 137 6.93 -15.79 -0.27
C PRO A 137 8.08 -15.79 -1.29
N ARG A 138 8.58 -16.98 -1.64
CA ARG A 138 9.65 -17.14 -2.63
C ARG A 138 9.24 -16.64 -4.02
N MET A 139 8.02 -16.93 -4.47
CA MET A 139 7.53 -16.47 -5.77
C MET A 139 7.39 -14.94 -5.79
N LEU A 140 6.90 -14.37 -4.69
CA LEU A 140 6.77 -12.93 -4.53
C LEU A 140 8.13 -12.24 -4.56
N MET A 141 9.11 -12.74 -3.81
CA MET A 141 10.46 -12.16 -3.79
C MET A 141 11.16 -12.28 -5.15
N ASN A 142 10.99 -13.40 -5.87
CA ASN A 142 11.44 -13.51 -7.25
C ASN A 142 10.76 -12.48 -8.18
N ALA A 143 9.49 -12.14 -7.93
CA ALA A 143 8.79 -11.09 -8.66
C ALA A 143 9.31 -9.69 -8.32
N VAL A 144 9.68 -9.43 -7.06
CA VAL A 144 10.35 -8.18 -6.63
C VAL A 144 11.68 -8.01 -7.35
N GLU A 145 12.55 -9.04 -7.35
CA GLU A 145 13.85 -8.99 -8.03
C GLU A 145 13.69 -8.73 -9.53
N ARG A 146 12.72 -9.39 -10.16
CA ARG A 146 12.37 -9.17 -11.56
C ARG A 146 11.88 -7.75 -11.81
N PHE A 147 11.02 -7.21 -10.94
CA PHE A 147 10.53 -5.83 -11.02
C PHE A 147 11.67 -4.81 -10.97
N GLN A 148 12.69 -5.03 -10.15
CA GLN A 148 13.85 -4.13 -10.05
C GLN A 148 14.64 -4.03 -11.36
N GLN A 149 14.66 -5.12 -12.14
CA GLN A 149 15.47 -5.25 -13.36
C GLN A 149 14.71 -4.89 -14.64
N GLN A 150 13.38 -4.77 -14.57
CA GLN A 150 12.50 -4.61 -15.73
C GLN A 150 11.68 -3.32 -15.63
N ARG A 151 11.44 -2.68 -16.77
CA ARG A 151 10.47 -1.57 -16.89
C ARG A 151 9.35 -1.82 -17.90
N ILE A 152 9.23 -3.07 -18.36
CA ILE A 152 8.31 -3.44 -19.44
C ILE A 152 6.86 -3.42 -18.95
N VAL A 153 6.61 -3.95 -17.74
CA VAL A 153 5.25 -4.03 -17.19
C VAL A 153 4.81 -2.67 -16.66
N ILE A 154 5.68 -1.99 -15.92
CA ILE A 154 5.46 -0.63 -15.44
C ILE A 154 6.80 0.12 -15.39
N ASP A 155 6.81 1.32 -15.97
CA ASP A 155 7.91 2.25 -15.80
C ASP A 155 7.70 3.03 -14.50
N ALA A 156 8.23 2.50 -13.41
CA ALA A 156 8.09 3.13 -12.10
C ALA A 156 8.84 4.46 -11.99
N VAL A 157 9.82 4.71 -12.86
CA VAL A 157 10.53 6.00 -12.93
C VAL A 157 9.62 7.06 -13.50
N GLN A 158 8.95 6.77 -14.62
CA GLN A 158 7.93 7.67 -15.18
C GLN A 158 6.82 7.92 -14.16
N LEU A 159 6.34 6.87 -13.51
CA LEU A 159 5.28 6.95 -12.51
C LEU A 159 5.69 7.82 -11.31
N LEU A 160 6.89 7.61 -10.78
CA LEU A 160 7.44 8.40 -9.69
C LEU A 160 7.48 9.88 -10.07
N LEU A 161 7.99 10.24 -11.25
CA LEU A 161 8.10 11.63 -11.69
C LEU A 161 6.73 12.31 -11.82
N ALA A 162 5.73 11.62 -12.36
CA ALA A 162 4.36 12.15 -12.43
C ALA A 162 3.80 12.47 -11.03
N TRP A 163 4.00 11.54 -10.10
CA TRP A 163 3.56 11.68 -8.71
C TRP A 163 4.33 12.73 -7.93
N LEU A 164 5.63 12.91 -8.17
CA LEU A 164 6.39 14.01 -7.59
C LEU A 164 5.91 15.36 -8.12
N GLY A 165 5.61 15.46 -9.42
CA GLY A 165 5.02 16.65 -10.02
C GLY A 165 3.73 17.08 -9.29
N TYR A 166 2.81 16.14 -9.09
CA TYR A 166 1.58 16.37 -8.34
C TYR A 166 1.84 16.69 -6.85
N ALA A 167 2.60 15.83 -6.16
CA ALA A 167 2.82 15.93 -4.72
C ALA A 167 3.58 17.19 -4.33
N TRP A 168 4.48 17.69 -5.18
CA TRP A 168 5.18 18.97 -4.96
C TRP A 168 4.41 20.17 -5.48
N GLY A 169 3.37 19.97 -6.29
CA GLY A 169 2.64 21.06 -6.94
C GLY A 169 3.51 21.77 -7.97
N ALA A 170 4.39 21.00 -8.63
CA ALA A 170 5.27 21.53 -9.66
C ALA A 170 4.47 21.75 -10.96
N GLY A 171 4.48 23.00 -11.44
CA GLY A 171 3.80 23.38 -12.68
C GLY A 171 2.28 23.17 -12.61
N ARG A 172 1.71 22.55 -13.64
CA ARG A 172 0.27 22.26 -13.78
C ARG A 172 -0.05 20.77 -13.62
N ALA A 173 0.76 20.04 -12.84
CA ALA A 173 0.55 18.60 -12.65
C ALA A 173 -0.78 18.31 -11.94
N GLY A 174 -1.71 17.66 -12.66
CA GLY A 174 -2.99 17.18 -12.12
C GLY A 174 -2.83 15.92 -11.28
N ASN A 175 -3.95 15.40 -10.77
CA ASN A 175 -3.98 14.15 -10.02
C ASN A 175 -3.71 12.95 -10.96
N PRO A 176 -2.57 12.25 -10.86
CA PRO A 176 -2.21 11.19 -11.80
C PRO A 176 -3.20 10.01 -11.82
N LEU A 177 -3.91 9.76 -10.71
CA LEU A 177 -4.92 8.68 -10.67
C LEU A 177 -6.05 8.92 -11.67
N LEU A 178 -6.42 10.17 -11.95
CA LEU A 178 -7.46 10.50 -12.92
C LEU A 178 -7.04 10.15 -14.36
N ASP A 179 -5.73 10.05 -14.60
CA ASP A 179 -5.13 9.65 -15.87
C ASP A 179 -4.78 8.14 -15.91
N GLY A 180 -5.23 7.36 -14.92
CA GLY A 180 -4.95 5.92 -14.81
C GLY A 180 -3.53 5.59 -14.33
N LEU A 181 -2.82 6.57 -13.76
CA LEU A 181 -1.47 6.39 -13.21
C LEU A 181 -1.54 6.14 -11.70
N GLY A 182 -1.40 4.88 -11.31
CA GLY A 182 -1.45 4.38 -9.94
C GLY A 182 -0.34 4.96 -9.07
N MET A 183 -0.53 4.94 -7.75
CA MET A 183 0.50 5.39 -6.82
C MET A 183 1.71 4.46 -6.87
N PRO A 184 2.97 4.95 -6.90
CA PRO A 184 4.12 4.13 -7.23
C PRO A 184 4.29 2.90 -6.33
N SER A 185 4.07 3.06 -5.02
CA SER A 185 4.13 1.95 -4.07
C SER A 185 3.04 0.89 -4.31
N ALA A 186 1.80 1.32 -4.52
CA ALA A 186 0.69 0.40 -4.74
C ALA A 186 0.76 -0.28 -6.11
N ALA A 187 1.07 0.47 -7.17
CA ALA A 187 1.25 -0.07 -8.51
C ALA A 187 2.40 -1.07 -8.59
N MET A 188 3.48 -0.85 -7.81
CA MET A 188 4.55 -1.83 -7.65
C MET A 188 4.04 -3.12 -6.98
N LEU A 189 3.33 -3.02 -5.85
CA LEU A 189 2.80 -4.20 -5.17
C LEU A 189 1.78 -4.96 -6.01
N GLU A 190 0.89 -4.27 -6.71
CA GLU A 190 -0.05 -4.86 -7.66
C GLU A 190 0.67 -5.66 -8.75
N THR A 191 1.74 -5.08 -9.31
CA THR A 191 2.54 -5.74 -10.35
C THR A 191 3.26 -6.98 -9.81
N VAL A 192 3.85 -6.86 -8.62
CA VAL A 192 4.64 -7.93 -7.99
C VAL A 192 3.73 -9.09 -7.53
N THR A 193 2.58 -8.78 -6.92
CA THR A 193 1.59 -9.79 -6.50
C THR A 193 0.92 -10.47 -7.69
N GLY A 194 0.56 -9.71 -8.74
CA GLY A 194 0.04 -10.28 -9.98
C GLY A 194 1.04 -11.22 -10.65
N ALA A 195 2.33 -10.88 -10.64
CA ALA A 195 3.40 -11.76 -11.14
C ALA A 195 3.65 -13.00 -10.24
N ALA A 196 3.18 -12.97 -8.99
CA ALA A 196 3.14 -14.11 -8.07
C ALA A 196 1.80 -14.88 -8.13
N GLY A 197 0.89 -14.50 -9.05
CA GLY A 197 -0.38 -15.20 -9.28
C GLY A 197 -1.54 -14.76 -8.39
N PHE A 198 -1.47 -13.56 -7.79
CA PHE A 198 -2.53 -13.01 -6.96
C PHE A 198 -2.96 -11.63 -7.45
N ASP A 199 -4.24 -11.47 -7.75
CA ASP A 199 -4.84 -10.19 -8.17
C ASP A 199 -5.11 -9.33 -6.92
N LEU A 200 -4.30 -8.29 -6.69
CA LEU A 200 -4.37 -7.57 -5.41
C LEU A 200 -5.53 -6.57 -5.37
N THR A 201 -5.90 -5.97 -6.50
CA THR A 201 -7.05 -5.07 -6.61
C THR A 201 -7.98 -5.49 -7.76
N PRO A 202 -8.79 -6.54 -7.55
CA PRO A 202 -9.65 -7.06 -8.60
C PRO A 202 -10.59 -5.99 -9.17
N GLY A 203 -10.72 -5.96 -10.49
CA GLY A 203 -11.57 -5.00 -11.20
C GLY A 203 -10.94 -3.63 -11.45
N LEU A 204 -9.69 -3.40 -11.02
CA LEU A 204 -8.89 -2.23 -11.37
C LEU A 204 -7.85 -2.61 -12.45
N GLU A 205 -7.52 -1.68 -13.35
CA GLU A 205 -6.31 -1.88 -14.16
C GLU A 205 -5.08 -1.83 -13.24
N SER A 206 -4.19 -2.83 -13.31
CA SER A 206 -3.07 -3.00 -12.37
C SER A 206 -2.19 -1.75 -12.22
N ARG A 207 -2.05 -1.00 -13.31
CA ARG A 207 -1.27 0.25 -13.39
C ARG A 207 -1.94 1.46 -12.72
N ALA A 208 -3.23 1.38 -12.36
CA ALA A 208 -3.98 2.43 -11.67
C ALA A 208 -4.08 2.22 -10.14
N SER A 209 -3.42 1.19 -9.59
CA SER A 209 -3.56 0.81 -8.17
C SER A 209 -3.07 1.88 -7.20
N CYS A 210 -3.72 1.96 -6.03
CA CYS A 210 -3.41 2.91 -4.97
C CYS A 210 -3.68 2.27 -3.58
N PRO A 211 -3.13 2.84 -2.48
CA PRO A 211 -3.35 2.33 -1.13
C PRO A 211 -4.83 2.19 -0.73
N GLU A 212 -5.69 3.13 -1.14
CA GLU A 212 -7.15 3.02 -0.92
C GLU A 212 -7.74 1.81 -1.66
N ALA A 213 -7.36 1.56 -2.91
CA ALA A 213 -7.84 0.41 -3.68
C ALA A 213 -7.45 -0.91 -3.00
N ILE A 214 -6.20 -1.04 -2.54
CA ILE A 214 -5.73 -2.21 -1.77
C ILE A 214 -6.54 -2.40 -0.50
N TRP A 215 -6.81 -1.32 0.24
CA TRP A 215 -7.63 -1.37 1.45
C TRP A 215 -9.07 -1.78 1.16
N GLN A 216 -9.68 -1.26 0.09
CA GLN A 216 -11.03 -1.65 -0.34
C GLN A 216 -11.08 -3.11 -0.81
N SER A 217 -10.04 -3.58 -1.50
CA SER A 217 -9.84 -4.98 -1.88
C SER A 217 -9.89 -5.89 -0.64
N ALA A 218 -9.05 -5.60 0.35
CA ALA A 218 -8.99 -6.38 1.59
C ALA A 218 -10.32 -6.41 2.37
N ARG A 219 -11.14 -5.35 2.28
CA ARG A 219 -12.42 -5.25 2.99
C ARG A 219 -13.58 -5.89 2.26
N TRP A 220 -13.63 -5.75 0.93
CA TRP A 220 -14.83 -6.05 0.16
C TRP A 220 -14.64 -7.09 -0.92
N TRP A 221 -13.41 -7.47 -1.28
CA TRP A 221 -13.17 -8.47 -2.35
C TRP A 221 -12.82 -9.86 -1.82
N HIS A 222 -12.97 -10.09 -0.51
CA HIS A 222 -12.72 -11.39 0.11
C HIS A 222 -13.52 -12.54 -0.52
N GLU A 223 -14.81 -12.34 -0.85
CA GLU A 223 -15.63 -13.36 -1.52
C GLU A 223 -15.08 -13.71 -2.92
N TYR A 224 -14.54 -12.74 -3.67
CA TYR A 224 -13.90 -13.00 -4.98
C TYR A 224 -12.66 -13.90 -4.83
N HIS A 225 -11.80 -13.61 -3.86
CA HIS A 225 -10.61 -14.44 -3.62
C HIS A 225 -10.95 -15.83 -3.10
N GLU A 226 -12.03 -15.97 -2.32
CA GLU A 226 -12.54 -17.27 -1.89
C GLU A 226 -13.10 -18.08 -3.07
N GLU A 227 -13.87 -17.44 -3.96
CA GLU A 227 -14.38 -18.07 -5.20
C GLU A 227 -13.24 -18.56 -6.11
N ASN A 228 -12.15 -17.80 -6.21
CA ASN A 228 -10.95 -18.17 -6.96
C ASN A 228 -10.02 -19.14 -6.22
N LYS A 229 -10.37 -19.58 -5.00
CA LYS A 229 -9.56 -20.47 -4.13
C LYS A 229 -8.19 -19.91 -3.76
N GLU A 230 -8.04 -18.59 -3.84
CA GLU A 230 -6.84 -17.87 -3.42
C GLU A 230 -6.86 -17.66 -1.91
N GLY A 231 -8.05 -17.43 -1.34
CA GLY A 231 -8.26 -17.10 0.07
C GLY A 231 -8.17 -15.59 0.34
N PRO A 232 -8.77 -15.10 1.43
CA PRO A 232 -8.92 -13.67 1.65
C PRO A 232 -7.63 -13.02 2.18
N ILE A 233 -7.45 -11.74 1.87
CA ILE A 233 -6.50 -10.88 2.59
C ILE A 233 -6.97 -10.74 4.04
N THR A 234 -6.07 -10.85 5.00
CA THR A 234 -6.40 -10.72 6.44
C THR A 234 -5.53 -9.67 7.12
N GLY A 235 -5.77 -9.35 8.38
CA GLY A 235 -4.90 -8.47 9.16
C GLY A 235 -5.67 -7.50 10.06
N ALA A 236 -5.07 -6.35 10.31
CA ALA A 236 -5.64 -5.34 11.19
C ALA A 236 -5.33 -3.93 10.70
N PHE A 237 -6.14 -2.96 11.14
CA PHE A 237 -5.89 -1.54 10.87
C PHE A 237 -6.33 -0.64 12.02
N TYR A 238 -5.80 0.57 12.05
CA TYR A 238 -6.21 1.64 12.95
C TYR A 238 -6.15 2.98 12.21
N THR A 239 -7.28 3.68 12.10
CA THR A 239 -7.42 4.92 11.32
C THR A 239 -7.97 6.10 12.14
N PRO A 240 -7.30 6.48 13.26
CA PRO A 240 -7.79 7.53 14.15
C PRO A 240 -7.78 8.92 13.50
N HIS A 241 -6.95 9.12 12.48
CA HIS A 241 -6.78 10.42 11.83
C HIS A 241 -7.54 10.48 10.50
N ARG A 242 -8.60 11.29 10.51
CA ARG A 242 -9.41 11.60 9.32
C ARG A 242 -9.12 13.02 8.88
N LEU A 243 -8.87 13.19 7.58
CA LEU A 243 -8.82 14.52 7.00
C LEU A 243 -10.25 15.05 6.88
N PRO A 244 -10.47 16.35 7.11
CA PRO A 244 -11.79 16.93 6.89
C PRO A 244 -12.19 16.72 5.42
N ALA A 245 -13.44 16.30 5.21
CA ALA A 245 -14.06 16.47 3.90
C ALA A 245 -14.12 17.98 3.67
N GLY A 246 -13.55 18.47 2.56
CA GLY A 246 -13.65 19.89 2.23
C GLY A 246 -15.12 20.34 2.25
N GLN A 247 -15.38 21.48 2.89
CA GLN A 247 -16.66 22.19 2.76
C GLN A 247 -16.82 22.72 1.34
#